data_AF-A0A1Y1X6M3-F1
#
_entry.id   AF-A0A1Y1X6M3-F1
#
_cell.length_a   1.000
_cell.length_b   1.000
_cell.length_c   1.000
_cell.angle_alpha   90.00
_cell.angle_beta   90.00
_cell.angle_gamma   90.00
#
_symmetry.space_group_name_H-M   'P 1'
#
loop_
_entity.id
_entity.type
_entity.pdbx_description
1 polymer ?
#
loop_
_entity_poly.entity_id
_entity_poly.type
_entity_poly.pdbx_seq_one_letter_code
_entity_poly.pdbx_strand_id
1 'polypeptide(L)'
;MSNDEYINRLKNLIKDNNEEILDEGFYEWKIYNWSDLKIFEASPTFDMGGYTWKIALLLNGYSDGYENYVSIYLGNHDVEKDDSLNVYADFVFSINNYKDYSCCKIENTTKIECFNQNNNEHHFPKFIKQKDLFVKNKKSNKSIVEDNKAIINVYLRIYKM
;
A
#
# COMPACT_ATOMS: atom_id res chain seq x y z
N MET A 1 -1.99 6.50 -19.42
CA MET A 1 -1.67 5.16 -18.90
C MET A 1 -2.99 4.46 -18.68
N SER A 2 -3.19 3.30 -19.29
CA SER A 2 -4.37 2.46 -19.00
C SER A 2 -4.25 1.83 -17.61
N ASN A 3 -5.34 1.26 -17.10
CA ASN A 3 -5.31 0.52 -15.84
C ASN A 3 -4.36 -0.68 -15.92
N ASP A 4 -4.37 -1.42 -17.04
CA ASP A 4 -3.51 -2.59 -17.22
C ASP A 4 -2.03 -2.22 -17.30
N GLU A 5 -1.69 -1.11 -17.97
CA GLU A 5 -0.31 -0.60 -18.00
C GLU A 5 0.17 -0.24 -16.60
N TYR A 6 -0.70 0.36 -15.79
CA TYR A 6 -0.39 0.74 -14.43
C TYR A 6 -0.21 -0.47 -13.51
N ILE A 7 -1.13 -1.45 -13.57
CA ILE A 7 -1.04 -2.68 -12.76
C ILE A 7 0.23 -3.46 -13.13
N ASN A 8 0.53 -3.60 -14.44
CA ASN A 8 1.75 -4.24 -14.89
C ASN A 8 3.02 -3.50 -14.44
N ARG A 9 2.98 -2.17 -14.38
CA ARG A 9 4.08 -1.39 -13.80
C ARG A 9 4.32 -1.75 -12.34
N LEU A 10 3.28 -1.90 -11.52
CA LEU A 10 3.43 -2.31 -10.12
C LEU A 10 3.93 -3.75 -10.02
N LYS A 11 3.32 -4.69 -10.75
CA LYS A 11 3.73 -6.09 -10.82
C LYS A 11 5.23 -6.26 -11.08
N ASN A 12 5.76 -5.50 -12.03
CA ASN A 12 7.16 -5.58 -12.46
C ASN A 12 8.16 -5.00 -11.45
N LEU A 13 7.70 -4.34 -10.38
CA LEU A 13 8.57 -3.89 -9.29
C LEU A 13 8.87 -5.02 -8.29
N ILE A 14 8.02 -6.05 -8.23
CA ILE A 14 8.30 -7.25 -7.44
C ILE A 14 9.26 -8.12 -8.23
N LYS A 15 10.44 -8.35 -7.67
CA LYS A 15 11.46 -9.21 -8.29
C LYS A 15 10.97 -10.65 -8.35
N ASP A 16 11.29 -11.31 -9.45
CA ASP A 16 11.14 -12.76 -9.54
C ASP A 16 12.25 -13.42 -8.73
N ASN A 17 11.85 -14.24 -7.77
CA ASN A 17 12.70 -15.00 -6.86
C ASN A 17 12.65 -16.51 -7.14
N ASN A 18 11.95 -16.94 -8.20
CA ASN A 18 11.66 -18.34 -8.55
C ASN A 18 10.83 -19.09 -7.48
N GLU A 19 10.15 -18.39 -6.58
CA GLU A 19 9.25 -19.00 -5.62
C GLU A 19 7.88 -19.28 -6.25
N GLU A 20 7.20 -20.32 -5.77
CA GLU A 20 5.88 -20.67 -6.31
C GLU A 20 4.81 -19.66 -5.83
N ILE A 21 4.20 -18.98 -6.78
CA ILE A 21 3.12 -18.02 -6.52
C ILE A 21 1.83 -18.79 -6.21
N LEU A 22 1.23 -18.51 -5.05
CA LEU A 22 -0.11 -18.97 -4.69
C LEU A 22 -1.18 -18.15 -5.42
N ASP A 23 -1.09 -16.83 -5.32
CA ASP A 23 -2.00 -15.87 -5.93
C ASP A 23 -1.32 -14.51 -6.03
N GLU A 24 -1.79 -13.65 -6.95
CA GLU A 24 -1.37 -12.26 -7.00
C GLU A 24 -2.48 -11.37 -7.54
N GLY A 25 -2.52 -10.13 -7.08
CA GLY A 25 -3.60 -9.24 -7.44
C GLY A 25 -3.39 -7.80 -7.04
N PHE A 26 -4.39 -6.99 -7.38
CA PHE A 26 -4.39 -5.56 -7.18
C PHE A 26 -5.64 -5.14 -6.41
N TYR A 27 -5.45 -4.33 -5.37
CA TYR A 27 -6.55 -3.75 -4.60
C TYR A 27 -6.42 -2.23 -4.55
N GLU A 28 -7.57 -1.56 -4.61
CA GLU A 28 -7.70 -0.12 -4.67
C GLU A 28 -8.63 0.40 -3.57
N TRP A 29 -8.12 1.32 -2.75
CA TRP A 29 -8.85 2.06 -1.74
C TRP A 29 -8.96 3.54 -2.13
N LYS A 30 -10.17 3.95 -2.51
CA LYS A 30 -10.48 5.34 -2.91
C LYS A 30 -10.81 6.18 -1.69
N ILE A 31 -10.12 7.32 -1.55
CA ILE A 31 -10.39 8.33 -0.54
C ILE A 31 -11.04 9.52 -1.21
N TYR A 32 -12.26 9.85 -0.78
CA TYR A 32 -13.02 10.96 -1.35
C TYR A 32 -12.94 12.27 -0.55
N ASN A 33 -12.58 12.19 0.73
CA ASN A 33 -12.49 13.31 1.66
C ASN A 33 -11.18 13.26 2.45
N TRP A 34 -10.05 13.51 1.77
CA TRP A 34 -8.71 13.41 2.36
C TRP A 34 -8.53 14.31 3.59
N SER A 35 -9.10 15.52 3.57
CA SER A 35 -9.05 16.49 4.68
C SER A 35 -9.71 15.99 5.96
N ASP A 36 -10.65 15.05 5.84
CA ASP A 36 -11.49 14.59 6.95
C ASP A 36 -10.93 13.30 7.59
N LEU A 37 -9.87 12.77 6.99
CA LEU A 37 -9.19 11.59 7.51
C LEU A 37 -8.66 11.86 8.92
N LYS A 38 -8.83 10.86 9.79
CA LYS A 38 -8.24 10.90 11.13
C LYS A 38 -6.74 10.65 11.04
N ILE A 39 -6.05 10.89 12.16
CA ILE A 39 -4.60 10.58 12.28
C ILE A 39 -4.34 9.13 11.88
N PHE A 40 -5.22 8.22 12.30
CA PHE A 40 -5.23 6.81 11.90
C PHE A 40 -6.52 6.51 11.13
N GLU A 41 -6.38 5.98 9.92
CA GLU A 41 -7.49 5.53 9.08
C GLU A 41 -7.19 4.13 8.53
N ALA A 42 -8.22 3.30 8.37
CA ALA A 42 -8.05 1.97 7.80
C ALA A 42 -9.04 1.72 6.67
N SER A 43 -8.61 0.96 5.66
CA SER A 43 -9.47 0.54 4.55
C SER A 43 -10.54 -0.46 5.02
N PRO A 44 -11.59 -0.70 4.21
CA PRO A 44 -12.29 -1.98 4.25
C PRO A 44 -11.30 -3.14 4.09
N THR A 45 -11.63 -4.29 4.66
CA THR A 45 -10.87 -5.52 4.42
C THR A 45 -11.10 -6.00 2.99
N PHE A 46 -10.14 -6.74 2.45
CA PHE A 46 -10.23 -7.35 1.13
C PHE A 46 -9.57 -8.72 1.12
N ASP A 47 -10.08 -9.62 0.29
CA ASP A 47 -9.62 -11.00 0.22
C ASP A 47 -8.71 -11.21 -0.99
N MET A 48 -7.58 -11.90 -0.80
CA MET A 48 -6.66 -12.28 -1.86
C MET A 48 -5.83 -13.50 -1.44
N GLY A 49 -5.66 -14.47 -2.34
CA GLY A 49 -4.94 -15.72 -2.04
C GLY A 49 -5.56 -16.56 -0.94
N GLY A 50 -6.86 -16.39 -0.67
CA GLY A 50 -7.54 -17.06 0.45
C GLY A 50 -7.31 -16.39 1.81
N TYR A 51 -6.67 -15.22 1.84
CA TYR A 51 -6.40 -14.47 3.07
C TYR A 51 -7.11 -13.11 3.09
N THR A 52 -7.39 -12.64 4.29
CA THR A 52 -8.04 -11.36 4.60
C THR A 52 -6.99 -10.30 4.92
N TRP A 53 -6.97 -9.23 4.13
CA TRP A 53 -5.99 -8.15 4.22
C TRP A 53 -6.64 -6.82 4.58
N LYS A 54 -5.83 -5.89 5.09
CA LYS A 54 -6.25 -4.51 5.37
C LYS A 54 -5.11 -3.52 5.15
N ILE A 55 -5.42 -2.34 4.65
CA ILE A 55 -4.49 -1.21 4.58
C ILE A 55 -4.79 -0.27 5.75
N ALA A 56 -3.75 0.21 6.42
CA ALA A 56 -3.87 1.33 7.36
C ALA A 56 -2.96 2.49 6.95
N LEU A 57 -3.45 3.70 7.19
CA LEU A 57 -2.70 4.95 7.08
C LEU A 57 -2.51 5.56 8.45
N LEU A 58 -1.30 6.04 8.69
CA LEU A 58 -1.02 6.97 9.76
C LEU A 58 -0.56 8.29 9.12
N LEU A 59 -1.43 9.31 9.15
CA LEU A 59 -1.17 10.58 8.46
C LEU A 59 -0.02 11.36 9.06
N ASN A 60 0.23 11.19 10.36
CA ASN A 60 1.37 11.75 11.06
C ASN A 60 2.04 10.65 11.85
N GLY A 61 3.27 10.27 11.45
CA GLY A 61 4.06 9.23 12.10
C GLY A 61 4.08 9.36 13.63
N TYR A 62 4.10 8.21 14.32
CA TYR A 62 3.94 8.16 15.78
C TYR A 62 5.25 8.31 16.57
N SER A 63 6.41 8.07 15.93
CA SER A 63 7.72 8.05 16.60
C SER A 63 8.66 9.15 16.12
N ASP A 64 9.63 9.48 16.97
CA ASP A 64 10.66 10.49 16.71
C ASP A 64 11.33 10.30 15.34
N GLY A 65 11.37 11.38 14.56
CA GLY A 65 11.92 11.42 13.21
C GLY A 65 10.98 10.96 12.11
N TYR A 66 9.74 10.55 12.42
CA TYR A 66 8.67 10.21 11.46
C TYR A 66 7.60 11.30 11.40
N GLU A 67 7.81 12.41 12.12
CA GLU A 67 6.90 13.54 12.11
C GLU A 67 6.77 14.08 10.69
N ASN A 68 5.56 14.46 10.30
CA ASN A 68 5.23 14.97 8.97
C ASN A 68 5.36 13.94 7.84
N TYR A 69 5.60 12.66 8.12
CA TYR A 69 5.43 11.59 7.14
C TYR A 69 4.07 10.92 7.29
N VAL A 70 3.50 10.54 6.16
CA VAL A 70 2.45 9.53 6.09
C VAL A 70 3.11 8.17 6.06
N SER A 71 2.68 7.30 6.97
CA SER A 71 3.03 5.88 6.99
C SER A 71 1.89 5.05 6.41
N ILE A 72 2.24 3.96 5.74
CA ILE A 72 1.27 3.00 5.21
C ILE A 72 1.63 1.59 5.65
N TYR A 73 0.61 0.82 6.02
CA TYR A 73 0.71 -0.53 6.58
C TYR A 73 -0.15 -1.48 5.76
N LEU A 74 0.35 -2.69 5.54
CA LEU A 74 -0.45 -3.84 5.12
C LEU A 74 -0.53 -4.80 6.30
N GLY A 75 -1.74 -5.14 6.74
CA GLY A 75 -1.98 -6.15 7.76
C GLY A 75 -2.68 -7.37 7.18
N ASN A 76 -2.39 -8.54 7.74
CA ASN A 76 -3.11 -9.79 7.48
C ASN A 76 -3.91 -10.17 8.73
N HIS A 77 -5.23 -10.34 8.58
CA HIS A 77 -6.13 -10.54 9.72
C HIS A 77 -6.26 -12.02 10.14
N ASP A 78 -5.88 -12.96 9.29
CA ASP A 78 -5.99 -14.39 9.60
C ASP A 78 -4.89 -14.82 10.56
N VAL A 79 -3.66 -14.32 10.38
CA VAL A 79 -2.52 -14.59 11.28
C VAL A 79 -2.69 -13.97 12.67
N GLU A 80 -3.60 -13.02 12.84
CA GLU A 80 -3.97 -12.49 14.17
C GLU A 80 -4.78 -13.51 14.98
N LYS A 81 -5.46 -14.43 14.30
CA LYS A 81 -6.39 -15.41 14.90
C LYS A 81 -5.80 -16.81 15.01
N ASP A 82 -4.79 -17.12 14.20
CA ASP A 82 -4.13 -18.42 14.16
C ASP A 82 -2.62 -18.23 14.34
N ASP A 83 -2.10 -18.69 15.48
CA ASP A 83 -0.69 -18.57 15.85
C ASP A 83 0.24 -19.49 15.06
N SER A 84 -0.31 -20.49 14.39
CA SER A 84 0.42 -21.43 13.55
C SER A 84 0.52 -20.98 12.09
N LEU A 85 -0.30 -20.00 11.68
CA LEU A 85 -0.36 -19.52 10.32
C LEU A 85 0.82 -18.60 9.99
N ASN A 86 1.51 -18.90 8.89
CA ASN A 86 2.49 -18.02 8.27
C ASN A 86 2.04 -17.74 6.84
N VAL A 87 1.94 -16.45 6.49
CA VAL A 87 1.60 -16.00 5.14
C VAL A 87 2.79 -15.26 4.57
N TYR A 88 3.23 -15.65 3.38
CA TYR A 88 4.42 -15.09 2.73
C TYR A 88 4.00 -14.25 1.54
N ALA A 89 4.36 -12.97 1.54
CA ALA A 89 3.96 -12.07 0.48
C ALA A 89 4.99 -10.97 0.17
N ASP A 90 5.04 -10.59 -1.11
CA ASP A 90 5.67 -9.35 -1.58
C ASP A 90 4.58 -8.36 -1.97
N PHE A 91 4.83 -7.07 -1.76
CA PHE A 91 3.86 -6.05 -2.12
C PHE A 91 4.47 -4.72 -2.54
N VAL A 92 3.67 -4.00 -3.33
CA VAL A 92 3.97 -2.68 -3.85
C VAL A 92 2.83 -1.76 -3.45
N PHE A 93 3.14 -0.75 -2.65
CA PHE A 93 2.19 0.30 -2.32
C PHE A 93 2.31 1.49 -3.27
N SER A 94 1.18 2.16 -3.47
CA SER A 94 1.15 3.46 -4.13
C SER A 94 0.09 4.38 -3.56
N ILE A 95 0.37 5.68 -3.56
CA ILE A 95 -0.64 6.73 -3.36
C ILE A 95 -0.66 7.58 -4.64
N ASN A 96 -1.86 7.73 -5.22
CA ASN A 96 -2.06 8.19 -6.57
C ASN A 96 -3.06 9.35 -6.61
N ASN A 97 -2.85 10.24 -7.57
CA ASN A 97 -3.88 11.18 -7.98
C ASN A 97 -5.09 10.42 -8.53
N TYR A 98 -6.29 10.85 -8.12
CA TYR A 98 -7.54 10.15 -8.40
C TYR A 98 -8.00 10.20 -9.88
N LYS A 99 -7.39 11.06 -10.71
CA LYS A 99 -7.62 11.18 -12.15
C LYS A 99 -6.42 10.72 -12.98
N ASP A 100 -5.28 10.45 -12.36
CA ASP A 100 -4.01 10.30 -13.08
C ASP A 100 -2.99 9.44 -12.32
N TYR A 101 -3.00 8.13 -12.59
CA TYR A 101 -2.07 7.17 -12.00
C TYR A 101 -0.59 7.40 -12.39
N SER A 102 -0.28 8.31 -13.33
CA SER A 102 1.11 8.72 -13.57
C SER A 102 1.64 9.67 -12.49
N CYS A 103 0.75 10.35 -11.77
CA CYS A 103 1.08 11.17 -10.60
C CYS A 103 0.91 10.33 -9.33
N CYS A 104 1.98 9.63 -8.96
CA CYS A 104 1.96 8.72 -7.83
C CYS A 104 3.30 8.70 -7.09
N LYS A 105 3.22 8.33 -5.81
CA LYS A 105 4.35 7.84 -5.02
C LYS A 105 4.21 6.34 -4.89
N ILE A 106 5.31 5.61 -5.09
CA ILE A 106 5.37 4.14 -5.02
C ILE A 106 6.52 3.75 -4.08
N GLU A 107 6.30 2.68 -3.32
CA GLU A 107 7.31 1.94 -2.55
C GLU A 107 6.99 0.44 -2.64
N ASN A 108 8.00 -0.42 -2.55
CA ASN A 108 7.84 -1.87 -2.63
C ASN A 108 8.73 -2.61 -1.64
N THR A 109 8.33 -3.82 -1.28
CA THR A 109 9.15 -4.72 -0.47
C THR A 109 10.45 -5.06 -1.22
N THR A 110 11.52 -5.29 -0.46
CA THR A 110 12.83 -5.67 -1.02
C THR A 110 13.08 -7.18 -0.97
N LYS A 111 12.23 -7.90 -0.25
CA LYS A 111 12.24 -9.34 -0.01
C LYS A 111 10.80 -9.78 0.33
N ILE A 112 10.55 -11.08 0.23
CA ILE A 112 9.31 -11.68 0.72
C ILE A 112 9.18 -11.42 2.21
N GLU A 113 8.05 -10.86 2.61
CA GLU A 113 7.71 -10.62 3.99
C GLU A 113 6.90 -11.77 4.55
N CYS A 114 7.19 -12.16 5.78
CA CYS A 114 6.44 -13.17 6.52
C CYS A 114 5.47 -12.48 7.48
N PHE A 115 4.18 -12.71 7.26
CA PHE A 115 3.09 -12.32 8.13
C PHE A 115 2.79 -13.51 9.06
N ASN A 116 2.82 -13.27 10.36
CA ASN A 116 2.48 -14.26 11.39
C ASN A 116 1.93 -13.53 12.62
N GLN A 117 1.53 -14.25 13.65
CA GLN A 117 0.93 -13.65 14.84
C GLN A 117 1.81 -12.58 15.53
N ASN A 118 3.14 -12.76 15.52
CA ASN A 118 4.07 -11.82 16.14
C ASN A 118 4.41 -10.62 15.23
N ASN A 119 4.10 -10.74 13.94
CA ASN A 119 4.40 -9.75 12.92
C ASN A 119 3.31 -9.79 11.85
N ASN A 120 2.10 -9.40 12.25
CA ASN A 120 0.87 -9.47 11.45
C ASN A 120 0.77 -8.33 10.42
N GLU A 121 1.68 -7.35 10.48
CA GLU A 121 1.72 -6.21 9.58
C GLU A 121 3.13 -5.86 9.12
N HIS A 122 3.21 -5.31 7.92
CA HIS A 122 4.42 -4.77 7.33
C HIS A 122 4.15 -3.39 6.75
N HIS A 123 5.15 -2.51 6.77
CA HIS A 123 4.88 -1.08 6.59
C HIS A 123 6.03 -0.26 6.02
N PHE A 124 5.69 0.91 5.50
CA PHE A 124 6.62 1.96 5.11
C PHE A 124 6.41 3.19 6.01
N PRO A 125 7.21 3.35 7.09
CA PRO A 125 7.00 4.40 8.08
C PRO A 125 7.33 5.81 7.55
N LYS A 126 8.02 5.91 6.41
CA LYS A 126 8.33 7.18 5.72
C LYS A 126 7.90 7.14 4.26
N PHE A 127 6.67 6.70 4.01
CA PHE A 127 6.18 6.53 2.63
C PHE A 127 6.21 7.84 1.83
N ILE A 128 5.67 8.92 2.41
CA ILE A 128 5.73 10.25 1.79
C ILE A 128 5.64 11.36 2.84
N LYS A 129 6.33 12.49 2.63
CA LYS A 129 6.10 13.68 3.46
C LYS A 129 4.71 14.24 3.17
N GLN A 130 3.98 14.61 4.22
CA GLN A 130 2.62 15.17 4.11
C GLN A 130 2.57 16.35 3.13
N LYS A 131 3.52 17.28 3.22
CA LYS A 131 3.57 18.44 2.32
C LYS A 131 3.72 18.05 0.85
N ASP A 132 4.43 16.96 0.56
CA ASP A 132 4.75 16.53 -0.81
C ASP A 132 3.51 15.92 -1.50
N LEU A 133 2.49 15.48 -0.74
CA LEU A 133 1.20 15.06 -1.29
C LEU A 133 0.49 16.15 -2.10
N PHE A 134 0.72 17.41 -1.75
CA PHE A 134 0.06 18.58 -2.34
C PHE A 134 0.95 19.32 -3.35
N VAL A 135 2.20 18.89 -3.50
CA VAL A 135 3.12 19.51 -4.47
C VAL A 135 2.71 19.09 -5.88
N LYS A 136 2.51 20.09 -6.74
CA LYS A 136 2.19 19.85 -8.15
C LYS A 136 3.42 19.36 -8.91
N ASN A 137 3.25 18.26 -9.64
CA ASN A 137 4.23 17.78 -10.58
C ASN A 137 4.40 18.79 -11.72
N LYS A 138 5.64 19.15 -12.07
CA LYS A 138 5.95 20.16 -13.11
C LYS A 138 5.39 19.81 -14.49
N LYS A 139 5.25 18.53 -14.82
CA LYS A 139 4.82 18.05 -16.14
C LYS A 139 3.29 18.00 -16.25
N SER A 140 2.61 17.41 -15.26
CA SER A 140 1.15 17.24 -15.31
C SER A 140 0.37 18.36 -14.63
N ASN A 141 1.04 19.21 -13.85
CA ASN A 141 0.43 20.24 -12.99
C ASN A 141 -0.58 19.67 -11.97
N LYS A 142 -0.46 18.38 -11.64
CA LYS A 142 -1.29 17.66 -10.66
C LYS A 142 -0.48 17.30 -9.42
N SER A 143 -1.14 17.25 -8.27
CA SER A 143 -0.64 16.72 -7.00
C SER A 143 -1.22 15.34 -6.71
N ILE A 144 -0.63 14.58 -5.79
CA ILE A 144 -1.15 13.26 -5.40
C ILE A 144 -2.54 13.40 -4.76
N VAL A 145 -2.68 14.34 -3.83
CA VAL A 145 -3.99 14.73 -3.29
C VAL A 145 -4.50 15.90 -4.10
N GLU A 146 -5.64 15.73 -4.77
CA GLU A 146 -6.27 16.75 -5.62
C GLU A 146 -7.79 16.66 -5.46
N ASP A 147 -8.48 17.81 -5.45
CA ASP A 147 -9.94 17.89 -5.22
C ASP A 147 -10.43 17.15 -3.96
N ASN A 148 -9.59 17.14 -2.92
CA ASN A 148 -9.79 16.39 -1.66
C ASN A 148 -9.76 14.86 -1.81
N LYS A 149 -9.18 14.34 -2.89
CA LYS A 149 -9.22 12.92 -3.24
C LYS A 149 -7.83 12.36 -3.51
N ALA A 150 -7.67 11.09 -3.19
CA ALA A 150 -6.52 10.28 -3.57
C ALA A 150 -6.93 8.81 -3.66
N ILE A 151 -6.09 8.01 -4.28
CA ILE A 151 -6.29 6.57 -4.40
C ILE A 151 -5.07 5.84 -3.86
N ILE A 152 -5.29 4.95 -2.90
CA ILE A 152 -4.26 4.09 -2.33
C ILE A 152 -4.38 2.72 -2.97
N ASN A 153 -3.29 2.20 -3.51
CA ASN A 153 -3.29 0.86 -4.08
C ASN A 153 -2.22 -0.01 -3.47
N VAL A 154 -2.50 -1.30 -3.45
CA VAL A 154 -1.53 -2.36 -3.20
C VAL A 154 -1.59 -3.37 -4.35
N TYR A 155 -0.43 -3.68 -4.92
CA TYR A 155 -0.24 -4.90 -5.68
C TYR A 155 0.41 -5.92 -4.74
N LEU A 156 -0.16 -7.11 -4.65
CA LEU A 156 0.25 -8.13 -3.69
C LEU A 156 0.53 -9.43 -4.46
N ARG A 157 1.64 -10.09 -4.13
CA ARG A 157 2.01 -11.42 -4.61
C ARG A 157 2.21 -12.32 -3.41
N ILE A 158 1.45 -13.41 -3.34
CA ILE A 158 1.40 -14.34 -2.21
C ILE A 158 2.03 -15.66 -2.67
N TYR A 159 2.81 -16.30 -1.81
CA TYR A 159 3.59 -17.49 -2.15
C TYR A 159 3.09 -18.75 -1.43
N LYS A 160 3.31 -19.91 -2.04
CA LYS A 160 3.15 -21.23 -1.41
C LYS A 160 4.47 -21.58 -0.72
N MET A 161 4.61 -21.29 0.56
CA MET A 161 5.79 -21.67 1.35
C MET A 161 5.40 -22.58 2.50
#